data_AF-A0A426ZAD1-F1
#
_entry.id   AF-A0A426ZAD1-F1
#
_cell.length_a   1.000
_cell.length_b   1.000
_cell.length_c   1.000
_cell.angle_alpha   90.00
_cell.angle_beta   90.00
_cell.angle_gamma   90.00
#
_symmetry.space_group_name_H-M   'P 1'
#
loop_
_entity.id
_entity.type
_entity.pdbx_description
1 polymer ?
#
loop_
_entity_poly.entity_id
_entity_poly.type
_entity_poly.pdbx_seq_one_letter_code
_entity_poly.pdbx_strand_id
1 'polypeptide(L)'
;MSEATDQNALALLHHHHHHPPPTQPHPFGSPSSAGAIVRDYRKGNWTLHETLVLITAKRLDDERRTGVSSSPAGGGGALRSAEQRWKWVENYCWRNGCLRSQNQCNDKWDNLLRDYKKVRGYESRVSAAAGASGELPSYWTMERHERKERNLPTNLAFEVFEALTDVLTRRAARRANATTVPSRPPPPLPSPHG
;
A
#
# COMPACT_ATOMS: atom_id res chain seq x y z
N MET A 1 57.49 32.03 24.33
CA MET A 1 56.51 31.17 25.04
C MET A 1 56.56 29.83 24.32
N SER A 2 57.57 29.01 24.61
CA SER A 2 57.54 27.94 25.64
C SER A 2 56.71 26.75 25.13
N GLU A 3 57.17 25.52 24.99
CA GLU A 3 58.37 24.80 25.43
C GLU A 3 58.62 23.61 24.48
N ALA A 4 59.87 23.18 24.37
CA ALA A 4 60.29 21.90 23.82
C ALA A 4 60.47 20.91 24.97
N THR A 5 60.23 19.60 24.76
CA THR A 5 61.03 18.57 25.45
C THR A 5 61.08 17.28 24.63
N ASP A 6 62.29 16.95 24.22
CA ASP A 6 62.82 15.64 23.83
C ASP A 6 62.31 14.47 24.68
N GLN A 7 62.36 13.25 24.12
CA GLN A 7 63.19 12.16 24.68
C GLN A 7 63.07 10.87 23.86
N ASN A 8 64.12 10.60 23.08
CA ASN A 8 64.95 9.39 23.13
C ASN A 8 64.29 8.06 23.57
N ALA A 9 64.32 7.03 22.71
CA ALA A 9 65.22 5.88 22.91
C ALA A 9 64.87 4.69 22.00
N LEU A 10 65.93 4.12 21.42
CA LEU A 10 66.07 2.79 20.82
C LEU A 10 65.06 1.72 21.31
N ALA A 11 64.37 1.07 20.38
CA ALA A 11 63.75 -0.23 20.61
C ALA A 11 64.47 -1.31 19.79
N LEU A 12 65.45 -1.90 20.48
CA LEU A 12 66.01 -3.23 20.39
C LEU A 12 65.21 -4.28 19.59
N LEU A 13 65.93 -4.97 18.68
CA LEU A 13 65.63 -6.28 18.10
C LEU A 13 65.15 -7.29 19.16
N HIS A 14 63.93 -7.83 19.05
CA HIS A 14 63.58 -9.15 19.59
C HIS A 14 62.48 -9.81 18.73
N HIS A 15 62.88 -10.79 17.92
CA HIS A 15 61.98 -11.77 17.32
C HIS A 15 61.43 -12.68 18.44
N HIS A 16 60.10 -12.67 18.64
CA HIS A 16 59.42 -13.64 19.50
C HIS A 16 58.21 -14.21 18.75
N HIS A 17 58.26 -15.50 18.40
CA HIS A 17 57.13 -16.27 17.89
C HIS A 17 55.99 -16.28 18.90
N HIS A 18 54.82 -15.75 18.54
CA HIS A 18 53.58 -15.90 19.31
C HIS A 18 52.70 -16.97 18.66
N HIS A 19 52.44 -18.02 19.45
CA HIS A 19 51.54 -19.13 19.16
C HIS A 19 50.08 -18.68 19.40
N PRO A 20 49.10 -19.06 18.57
CA PRO A 20 47.69 -18.74 18.81
C PRO A 20 47.10 -19.62 19.95
N PRO A 21 46.11 -19.12 20.71
CA PRO A 21 45.45 -19.91 21.75
C PRO A 21 44.45 -20.93 21.15
N PRO A 22 44.17 -22.05 21.84
CA PRO A 22 43.20 -23.04 21.38
C PRO A 22 41.76 -22.54 21.53
N THR A 23 41.00 -22.61 20.44
CA THR A 23 39.57 -22.33 20.36
C THR A 23 38.74 -23.35 21.15
N GLN A 24 38.03 -22.89 22.18
CA GLN A 24 36.96 -23.64 22.85
C GLN A 24 35.69 -23.65 21.96
N PRO A 25 34.98 -24.79 21.82
CA PRO A 25 33.66 -24.80 21.20
C PRO A 25 32.59 -24.45 22.24
N HIS A 26 31.96 -23.28 22.08
CA HIS A 26 30.70 -22.95 22.75
C HIS A 26 29.53 -23.60 22.00
N PRO A 27 28.68 -24.44 22.64
CA PRO A 27 27.35 -24.70 22.16
C PRO A 27 26.39 -23.62 22.67
N PHE A 28 25.23 -23.50 22.03
CA PHE A 28 24.10 -22.61 22.35
C PHE A 28 24.15 -21.20 21.76
N GLY A 29 24.30 -21.13 20.44
CA GLY A 29 23.58 -20.11 19.69
C GLY A 29 22.07 -20.38 19.78
N SER A 30 21.34 -19.54 20.50
CA SER A 30 19.89 -19.50 20.46
C SER A 30 19.41 -19.10 19.05
N PRO A 31 18.67 -19.91 18.28
CA PRO A 31 17.92 -19.40 17.15
C PRO A 31 16.56 -18.95 17.67
N SER A 32 16.52 -17.82 18.38
CA SER A 32 15.28 -17.05 18.53
C SER A 32 15.34 -15.77 17.70
N SER A 33 15.86 -15.89 16.48
CA SER A 33 15.23 -15.16 15.38
C SER A 33 14.08 -16.03 14.93
N ALA A 34 12.87 -15.70 15.37
CA ALA A 34 11.69 -16.07 14.59
C ALA A 34 11.99 -15.59 13.18
N GLY A 35 12.36 -16.53 12.30
CA GLY A 35 12.87 -16.20 10.98
C GLY A 35 11.86 -15.28 10.34
N ALA A 36 12.22 -14.01 10.19
CA ALA A 36 11.50 -13.14 9.28
C ALA A 36 11.69 -13.83 7.95
N ILE A 37 10.69 -14.63 7.53
CA ILE A 37 10.70 -15.33 6.26
C ILE A 37 10.97 -14.22 5.26
N VAL A 38 12.19 -14.19 4.71
CA VAL A 38 12.59 -13.14 3.79
C VAL A 38 11.72 -13.36 2.57
N ARG A 39 10.70 -12.51 2.44
CA ARG A 39 9.76 -12.57 1.34
C ARG A 39 10.47 -12.08 0.09
N ASP A 40 10.71 -12.98 -0.84
CA ASP A 40 11.18 -12.63 -2.17
C ASP A 40 10.06 -11.94 -2.97
N TYR A 41 10.10 -10.62 -2.97
CA TYR A 41 9.14 -9.82 -3.73
C TYR A 41 9.54 -9.67 -5.18
N ARG A 42 8.58 -9.89 -6.07
CA ARG A 42 8.72 -9.72 -7.50
C ARG A 42 8.91 -8.24 -7.86
N LYS A 43 9.89 -7.98 -8.71
CA LYS A 43 10.15 -6.68 -9.32
C LYS A 43 9.59 -6.64 -10.75
N GLY A 44 9.30 -5.44 -11.25
CA GLY A 44 8.88 -5.22 -12.64
C GLY A 44 7.37 -5.17 -12.87
N ASN A 45 6.98 -5.44 -14.12
CA ASN A 45 5.64 -5.18 -14.64
C ASN A 45 4.55 -5.93 -13.85
N TRP A 46 3.45 -5.25 -13.59
CA TRP A 46 2.25 -5.84 -13.00
C TRP A 46 1.46 -6.58 -14.06
N THR A 47 1.22 -7.85 -13.82
CA THR A 47 0.31 -8.66 -14.63
C THR A 47 -1.15 -8.28 -14.35
N LEU A 48 -2.04 -8.66 -15.26
CA LEU A 48 -3.47 -8.52 -15.09
C LEU A 48 -3.93 -9.24 -13.81
N HIS A 49 -3.51 -10.50 -13.63
CA HIS A 49 -3.80 -11.32 -12.44
C HIS A 49 -3.39 -10.61 -11.14
N GLU A 50 -2.13 -10.17 -11.02
CA GLU A 50 -1.65 -9.47 -9.81
C GLU A 50 -2.47 -8.20 -9.53
N THR A 51 -2.88 -7.50 -10.58
CA THR A 51 -3.69 -6.28 -10.46
C THR A 51 -5.09 -6.59 -9.94
N LEU A 52 -5.74 -7.65 -10.47
CA LEU A 52 -7.05 -8.09 -10.01
C LEU A 52 -7.01 -8.63 -8.58
N VAL A 53 -5.96 -9.35 -8.20
CA VAL A 53 -5.71 -9.79 -6.82
C VAL A 53 -5.63 -8.58 -5.87
N LEU A 54 -4.88 -7.54 -6.23
CA LEU A 54 -4.79 -6.32 -5.43
C LEU A 54 -6.15 -5.63 -5.27
N ILE A 55 -6.93 -5.52 -6.35
CA ILE A 55 -8.27 -4.90 -6.30
C ILE A 55 -9.21 -5.71 -5.40
N THR A 56 -9.16 -7.03 -5.49
CA THR A 56 -9.93 -7.93 -4.63
C THR A 56 -9.52 -7.77 -3.17
N ALA A 57 -8.22 -7.71 -2.89
CA ALA A 57 -7.70 -7.42 -1.55
C ALA A 57 -8.25 -6.10 -1.02
N LYS A 58 -8.28 -5.04 -1.85
CA LYS A 58 -8.80 -3.73 -1.47
C LYS A 58 -10.30 -3.72 -1.22
N ARG A 59 -11.07 -4.50 -1.97
CA ARG A 59 -12.50 -4.72 -1.71
C ARG A 59 -12.73 -5.34 -0.34
N LEU A 60 -12.02 -6.44 -0.04
CA LEU A 60 -12.13 -7.16 1.23
C LEU A 60 -11.62 -6.32 2.42
N ASP A 61 -10.55 -5.55 2.24
CA ASP A 61 -10.09 -4.58 3.23
C ASP A 61 -11.18 -3.55 3.56
N ASP A 62 -11.90 -3.03 2.55
CA ASP A 62 -13.01 -2.10 2.77
C ASP A 62 -14.22 -2.75 3.46
N GLU A 63 -14.57 -4.00 3.11
CA GLU A 63 -15.59 -4.79 3.81
C GLU A 63 -15.22 -5.03 5.28
N ARG A 64 -13.96 -5.38 5.58
CA ARG A 64 -13.47 -5.58 6.96
C ARG A 64 -13.51 -4.28 7.78
N ARG A 65 -13.35 -3.13 7.13
CA ARG A 65 -13.45 -1.81 7.78
C ARG A 65 -14.88 -1.43 8.13
N THR A 66 -15.86 -1.94 7.38
CA THR A 66 -17.27 -1.57 7.52
C THR A 66 -18.11 -2.60 8.29
N GLY A 67 -17.74 -3.89 8.27
CA GLY A 67 -18.43 -4.97 8.98
C GLY A 67 -18.20 -5.02 10.50
N VAL A 68 -17.33 -4.16 11.07
CA VAL A 68 -17.08 -4.09 12.53
C VAL A 68 -18.08 -3.19 13.26
N SER A 69 -19.02 -2.55 12.55
CA SER A 69 -20.05 -1.70 13.16
C SER A 69 -21.22 -2.47 13.80
N SER A 70 -21.23 -3.82 13.79
CA SER A 70 -22.36 -4.64 14.26
C SER A 70 -22.01 -5.71 15.30
N SER A 71 -20.83 -5.69 15.92
CA SER A 71 -20.48 -6.61 17.01
C SER A 71 -19.83 -5.87 18.20
N PRO A 72 -20.45 -5.88 19.40
CA PRO A 72 -19.90 -5.23 20.59
C PRO A 72 -18.60 -5.88 21.11
N ALA A 73 -18.24 -7.07 20.62
CA ALA A 73 -17.11 -7.87 21.12
C ALA A 73 -15.90 -7.93 20.17
N GLY A 74 -15.89 -7.14 19.09
CA GLY A 74 -14.86 -7.21 18.03
C GLY A 74 -14.15 -5.89 17.78
N GLY A 75 -13.68 -5.22 18.83
CA GLY A 75 -12.96 -3.95 18.73
C GLY A 75 -11.67 -4.09 17.91
N GLY A 76 -11.59 -3.41 16.76
CA GLY A 76 -10.30 -3.21 16.09
C GLY A 76 -10.31 -2.93 14.59
N GLY A 77 -11.42 -3.10 13.87
CA GLY A 77 -11.47 -2.86 12.42
C GLY A 77 -11.20 -1.40 12.01
N ALA A 78 -11.80 -0.46 12.75
CA ALA A 78 -11.64 0.98 12.52
C ALA A 78 -10.33 1.56 13.10
N LEU A 79 -9.70 0.85 14.04
CA LEU A 79 -8.55 1.33 14.83
C LEU A 79 -7.19 0.81 14.29
N ARG A 80 -7.19 0.02 13.22
CA ARG A 80 -5.95 -0.46 12.59
C ARG A 80 -5.19 0.69 11.93
N SER A 81 -3.90 0.80 12.24
CA SER A 81 -3.01 1.75 11.59
C SER A 81 -2.95 1.48 10.08
N ALA A 82 -2.60 2.51 9.30
CA ALA A 82 -2.42 2.35 7.85
C ALA A 82 -1.44 1.21 7.51
N GLU A 83 -0.37 1.10 8.30
CA GLU A 83 0.62 0.03 8.21
C GLU A 83 -0.02 -1.36 8.37
N GLN A 84 -0.83 -1.56 9.41
CA GLN A 84 -1.50 -2.84 9.64
C GLN A 84 -2.48 -3.21 8.51
N ARG A 85 -3.14 -2.21 7.90
CA ARG A 85 -4.04 -2.43 6.76
C ARG A 85 -3.27 -2.89 5.53
N TRP A 86 -2.19 -2.20 5.20
CA TRP A 86 -1.38 -2.57 4.04
C TRP A 86 -0.65 -3.89 4.24
N LYS A 87 -0.20 -4.22 5.45
CA LYS A 87 0.33 -5.54 5.78
C LYS A 87 -0.68 -6.67 5.56
N TRP A 88 -1.96 -6.43 5.87
CA TRP A 88 -3.01 -7.41 5.56
C TRP A 88 -3.22 -7.58 4.06
N VAL A 89 -3.23 -6.48 3.30
CA VAL A 89 -3.32 -6.50 1.83
C VAL A 89 -2.15 -7.29 1.23
N GLU A 90 -0.92 -7.02 1.69
CA GLU A 90 0.28 -7.75 1.27
C GLU A 90 0.14 -9.26 1.52
N ASN A 91 -0.29 -9.66 2.72
CA ASN A 91 -0.50 -11.07 3.06
C ASN A 91 -1.54 -11.74 2.15
N TYR A 92 -2.62 -11.02 1.82
CA TYR A 92 -3.62 -11.51 0.88
C TYR A 92 -3.02 -11.68 -0.51
N CYS A 93 -2.32 -10.66 -1.03
CA CYS A 93 -1.64 -10.73 -2.33
C CYS A 93 -0.67 -11.92 -2.38
N TRP A 94 0.17 -12.08 -1.37
CA TRP A 94 1.15 -13.15 -1.26
C TRP A 94 0.51 -14.54 -1.39
N ARG A 95 -0.57 -14.78 -0.63
CA ARG A 95 -1.30 -16.06 -0.63
C ARG A 95 -1.97 -16.39 -1.96
N ASN A 96 -2.18 -15.39 -2.82
CA ASN A 96 -2.80 -15.52 -4.14
C ASN A 96 -1.77 -15.44 -5.29
N GLY A 97 -0.49 -15.66 -4.98
CA GLY A 97 0.60 -15.66 -5.97
C GLY A 97 1.03 -14.27 -6.43
N CYS A 98 0.49 -13.20 -5.84
CA CYS A 98 0.94 -11.83 -6.06
C CYS A 98 2.04 -11.50 -5.05
N LEU A 99 3.28 -11.87 -5.39
CA LEU A 99 4.46 -11.71 -4.54
C LEU A 99 4.95 -10.25 -4.52
N ARG A 100 4.11 -9.33 -4.05
CA ARG A 100 4.38 -7.88 -4.01
C ARG A 100 4.39 -7.40 -2.58
N SER A 101 5.33 -6.53 -2.25
CA SER A 101 5.45 -5.97 -0.91
C SER A 101 4.31 -4.99 -0.61
N GLN A 102 4.19 -4.62 0.66
CA GLN A 102 3.26 -3.61 1.13
C GLN A 102 3.32 -2.33 0.30
N ASN A 103 4.52 -1.76 0.14
CA ASN A 103 4.73 -0.49 -0.55
C ASN A 103 4.41 -0.63 -2.04
N GLN A 104 4.81 -1.74 -2.66
CA GLN A 104 4.47 -2.00 -4.07
C GLN A 104 2.95 -2.06 -4.28
N CYS A 105 2.21 -2.72 -3.37
CA CYS A 105 0.75 -2.78 -3.43
C CYS A 105 0.12 -1.38 -3.24
N ASN A 106 0.64 -0.59 -2.29
CA ASN A 106 0.17 0.78 -2.04
C ASN A 106 0.39 1.67 -3.28
N ASP A 107 1.62 1.74 -3.79
CA ASP A 107 1.97 2.56 -4.95
C ASP A 107 1.16 2.15 -6.19
N LYS A 108 0.99 0.85 -6.42
CA LYS A 108 0.18 0.33 -7.52
C LYS A 108 -1.27 0.74 -7.37
N TRP A 109 -1.84 0.65 -6.17
CA TRP A 109 -3.21 1.09 -5.92
C TRP A 109 -3.40 2.57 -6.21
N ASP A 110 -2.46 3.41 -5.77
CA ASP A 110 -2.47 4.84 -6.02
C ASP A 110 -2.41 5.17 -7.52
N ASN A 111 -1.54 4.46 -8.26
CA ASN A 111 -1.45 4.55 -9.72
C ASN A 111 -2.77 4.16 -10.39
N LEU A 112 -3.38 3.03 -10.00
CA LEU A 112 -4.66 2.58 -10.54
C LEU A 112 -5.78 3.59 -10.33
N LEU A 113 -5.85 4.23 -9.16
CA LEU A 113 -6.85 5.26 -8.88
C LEU A 113 -6.65 6.51 -9.74
N ARG A 114 -5.41 6.90 -10.02
CA ARG A 114 -5.12 8.00 -10.96
C ARG A 114 -5.53 7.64 -12.38
N ASP A 115 -5.15 6.47 -12.85
CA ASP A 115 -5.47 5.99 -14.19
C ASP A 115 -6.98 5.86 -14.41
N TYR A 116 -7.68 5.30 -13.42
CA TYR A 116 -9.14 5.21 -13.40
C TYR A 116 -9.80 6.59 -13.53
N LYS A 117 -9.38 7.58 -12.74
CA LYS A 117 -9.94 8.94 -12.80
C LYS A 117 -9.73 9.56 -14.19
N LYS A 118 -8.56 9.37 -14.79
CA LYS A 118 -8.25 9.86 -16.13
C LYS A 118 -9.17 9.24 -17.18
N VAL A 119 -9.28 7.91 -17.19
CA VAL A 119 -10.12 7.19 -18.17
C VAL A 119 -11.59 7.52 -17.96
N ARG A 120 -12.10 7.49 -16.73
CA ARG A 120 -13.50 7.82 -16.42
C ARG A 120 -13.85 9.26 -16.82
N GLY A 121 -12.94 10.21 -16.58
CA GLY A 121 -13.13 11.59 -17.00
C GLY A 121 -13.13 11.76 -18.52
N TYR A 122 -12.30 10.98 -19.23
CA TYR A 122 -12.29 10.96 -20.68
C TYR A 122 -13.58 10.38 -21.26
N GLU A 123 -14.01 9.20 -20.81
CA GLU A 123 -15.25 8.56 -21.27
C GLU A 123 -16.48 9.46 -21.03
N SER A 124 -16.52 10.17 -19.89
CA SER A 124 -17.58 11.13 -19.63
C SER A 124 -17.63 12.28 -20.64
N ARG A 125 -16.47 12.73 -21.15
CA ARG A 125 -16.39 13.75 -22.20
C ARG A 125 -16.77 13.21 -23.56
N VAL A 126 -16.40 11.95 -23.85
CA VAL A 126 -16.82 11.23 -25.07
C VAL A 126 -18.34 11.16 -25.11
N SER A 127 -18.98 10.73 -24.02
CA SER A 127 -20.45 10.67 -23.92
C SER A 127 -21.12 12.03 -24.08
N ALA A 128 -20.51 13.11 -23.56
CA ALA A 128 -21.05 14.46 -23.73
C ALA A 128 -20.87 15.01 -25.16
N ALA A 129 -19.77 14.65 -25.84
CA ALA A 129 -19.46 15.09 -27.20
C ALA A 129 -20.25 14.33 -28.29
N ALA A 130 -20.70 13.10 -28.00
CA ALA A 130 -21.54 12.32 -28.92
C ALA A 130 -22.86 13.03 -29.32
N GLY A 131 -23.30 14.02 -28.53
CA GLY A 131 -24.46 14.87 -28.86
C GLY A 131 -24.14 16.12 -29.70
N ALA A 132 -22.86 16.40 -29.98
CA ALA A 132 -22.42 17.64 -30.64
C ALA A 132 -21.32 17.35 -31.68
N SER A 133 -21.73 17.06 -32.92
CA SER A 133 -20.98 17.15 -34.19
C SER A 133 -19.59 16.51 -34.30
N GLY A 134 -19.06 15.85 -33.26
CA GLY A 134 -17.74 15.24 -33.24
C GLY A 134 -17.71 14.02 -32.33
N GLU A 135 -17.69 12.84 -32.94
CA GLU A 135 -17.46 11.59 -32.21
C GLU A 135 -15.99 11.54 -31.77
N LEU A 136 -15.75 11.74 -30.46
CA LEU A 136 -14.48 11.35 -29.87
C LEU A 136 -14.48 9.82 -29.72
N PRO A 137 -13.40 9.12 -30.13
CA PRO A 137 -13.34 7.67 -29.96
C PRO A 137 -13.31 7.30 -28.47
N SER A 138 -13.94 6.19 -28.11
CA SER A 138 -13.87 5.68 -26.73
C SER A 138 -12.45 5.19 -26.41
N TYR A 139 -12.08 5.29 -25.14
CA TYR A 139 -10.85 4.73 -24.61
C TYR A 139 -10.64 3.25 -24.97
N TRP A 140 -11.73 2.49 -25.06
CA TRP A 140 -11.68 1.05 -25.30
C TRP A 140 -11.39 0.68 -26.75
N THR A 141 -11.75 1.56 -27.69
CA THR A 141 -11.50 1.36 -29.13
C THR A 141 -10.17 1.95 -29.59
N MET A 142 -9.61 2.89 -28.83
CA MET A 142 -8.32 3.51 -29.15
C MET A 142 -7.12 2.57 -28.97
N GLU A 143 -6.18 2.67 -29.90
CA GLU A 143 -4.89 1.98 -29.85
C GLU A 143 -3.93 2.63 -28.83
N ARG A 144 -2.84 1.91 -28.51
CA ARG A 144 -1.85 2.35 -27.50
C ARG A 144 -1.27 3.74 -27.81
N HIS A 145 -0.94 4.02 -29.07
CA HIS A 145 -0.34 5.30 -29.44
C HIS A 145 -1.36 6.44 -29.30
N GLU A 146 -2.61 6.23 -29.71
CA GLU A 146 -3.68 7.23 -29.61
C GLU A 146 -3.98 7.61 -28.16
N ARG A 147 -3.95 6.62 -27.26
CA ARG A 147 -4.06 6.84 -25.81
C ARG A 147 -2.93 7.73 -25.32
N LYS A 148 -1.70 7.48 -25.77
CA LYS A 148 -0.51 8.27 -25.38
C LYS A 148 -0.63 9.72 -25.85
N GLU A 149 -1.05 9.95 -27.10
CA GLU A 149 -1.24 11.30 -27.67
C GLU A 149 -2.30 12.10 -26.89
N ARG A 150 -3.31 11.41 -26.35
CA ARG A 150 -4.37 12.01 -25.51
C ARG A 150 -4.03 12.03 -24.02
N ASN A 151 -2.80 11.72 -23.63
CA ASN A 151 -2.32 11.67 -22.24
C ASN A 151 -3.10 10.68 -21.34
N LEU A 152 -3.64 9.62 -21.94
CA LEU A 152 -4.39 8.56 -21.27
C LEU A 152 -3.49 7.39 -20.88
N PRO A 153 -3.87 6.61 -19.85
CA PRO A 153 -3.14 5.40 -19.49
C PRO A 153 -3.07 4.43 -20.66
N THR A 154 -1.91 3.85 -20.92
CA THR A 154 -1.72 2.93 -22.06
C THR A 154 -1.92 1.46 -21.72
N ASN A 155 -1.97 1.13 -20.42
CA ASN A 155 -1.97 -0.25 -19.90
C ASN A 155 -3.20 -0.57 -19.04
N LEU A 156 -4.21 0.30 -18.99
CA LEU A 156 -5.40 0.02 -18.20
C LEU A 156 -6.31 -0.93 -18.99
N ALA A 157 -6.41 -2.18 -18.50
CA ALA A 157 -7.32 -3.17 -19.05
C ALA A 157 -8.78 -2.87 -18.64
N PHE A 158 -9.73 -3.29 -19.48
CA PHE A 158 -11.16 -3.10 -19.21
C PHE A 158 -11.59 -3.80 -17.92
N GLU A 159 -11.19 -5.05 -17.71
CA GLU A 159 -11.48 -5.83 -16.49
C GLU A 159 -11.00 -5.14 -15.21
N VAL A 160 -9.83 -4.50 -15.28
CA VAL A 160 -9.27 -3.72 -14.16
C VAL A 160 -10.11 -2.48 -13.89
N PHE A 161 -10.56 -1.78 -14.94
CA PHE A 161 -11.42 -0.62 -14.81
C PHE A 161 -12.79 -0.97 -14.22
N GLU A 162 -13.41 -2.05 -14.68
CA GLU A 162 -14.68 -2.54 -14.11
C GLU A 162 -14.53 -2.91 -12.64
N ALA A 163 -13.49 -3.69 -12.30
CA ALA A 163 -13.23 -4.07 -10.91
C ALA A 163 -12.99 -2.85 -10.01
N LEU A 164 -12.28 -1.82 -10.49
CA LEU A 164 -12.11 -0.55 -9.77
C LEU A 164 -13.43 0.22 -9.62
N THR A 165 -14.23 0.29 -10.68
CA THR A 165 -15.56 0.92 -10.67
C THR A 165 -16.41 0.31 -9.57
N ASP A 166 -16.46 -1.01 -9.52
CA ASP A 166 -17.26 -1.78 -8.57
C ASP A 166 -16.82 -1.54 -7.11
N VAL A 167 -15.51 -1.50 -6.84
CA VAL A 167 -14.98 -1.14 -5.50
C VAL A 167 -15.33 0.30 -5.10
N LEU A 168 -15.15 1.25 -6.03
CA LEU A 168 -15.37 2.68 -5.75
C LEU A 168 -16.85 3.02 -5.60
N THR A 169 -17.73 2.43 -6.41
CA THR A 169 -19.18 2.61 -6.32
C THR A 169 -19.73 2.10 -4.99
N ARG A 170 -19.32 0.90 -4.57
CA ARG A 170 -19.70 0.38 -3.24
C ARG A 170 -19.20 1.27 -2.11
N ARG A 171 -17.95 1.75 -2.21
CA ARG A 171 -17.40 2.68 -1.23
C ARG A 171 -18.18 3.99 -1.18
N ALA A 172 -18.61 4.52 -2.32
CA ALA A 172 -19.42 5.73 -2.40
C ALA A 172 -20.81 5.53 -1.78
N ALA A 173 -21.51 4.43 -2.12
CA ALA A 173 -22.81 4.09 -1.56
C ALA A 173 -22.76 3.96 -0.02
N ARG A 174 -21.71 3.32 0.50
CA ARG A 174 -21.49 3.21 1.96
C ARG A 174 -21.25 4.56 2.62
N ARG A 175 -20.48 5.45 1.98
CA ARG A 175 -20.24 6.81 2.49
C ARG A 175 -21.54 7.61 2.53
N ALA A 176 -22.39 7.49 1.51
CA ALA A 176 -23.71 8.12 1.50
C ALA A 176 -24.61 7.61 2.65
N ASN A 177 -24.62 6.29 2.89
CA ASN A 177 -25.43 5.67 3.94
C ASN A 177 -24.94 5.98 5.37
N ALA A 178 -23.65 6.28 5.55
CA ALA A 178 -23.10 6.70 6.85
C ALA A 178 -23.49 8.14 7.22
N THR A 179 -23.81 9.00 6.24
CA THR A 179 -24.23 10.40 6.46
C THR A 179 -25.70 10.53 6.84
N THR A 180 -26.53 9.53 6.56
CA THR A 180 -27.98 9.52 6.84
C THR A 180 -28.35 9.08 8.26
N VAL A 181 -27.40 8.84 9.16
CA VAL A 181 -27.71 8.57 10.58
C VAL A 181 -28.14 9.89 11.25
N PRO A 182 -29.37 10.02 11.76
CA PRO A 182 -29.83 11.27 12.37
C PRO A 182 -28.96 11.59 13.59
N SER A 183 -28.38 12.78 13.57
CA SER A 183 -27.68 13.38 14.71
C SER A 183 -28.59 13.34 15.94
N ARG A 184 -28.11 12.72 17.03
CA ARG A 184 -28.76 12.74 18.35
C ARG A 184 -29.18 14.19 18.68
N PRO A 185 -30.44 14.43 19.09
CA PRO A 185 -30.87 15.78 19.48
C PRO A 185 -29.98 16.30 20.62
N PRO A 186 -29.68 17.62 20.64
CA PRO A 186 -28.85 18.20 21.70
C PRO A 186 -29.47 17.92 23.07
N PRO A 187 -28.66 17.67 24.11
CA PRO A 187 -29.18 17.51 25.46
C PRO A 187 -29.92 18.78 25.90
N PRO A 188 -31.05 18.66 26.62
CA PRO A 188 -31.77 19.82 27.12
C PRO A 188 -30.87 20.64 28.06
N LEU A 189 -30.89 21.97 27.88
CA LEU A 189 -30.17 22.92 28.73
C LEU A 189 -30.67 22.78 30.18
N PRO A 190 -29.76 22.85 31.17
CA PRO A 190 -30.17 22.84 32.58
C PRO A 190 -30.97 24.10 32.91
N SER A 191 -32.12 23.92 33.55
CA SER A 191 -32.99 25.01 34.01
C SER A 191 -32.28 25.85 35.08
N PRO A 192 -32.43 27.18 35.08
CA PRO A 192 -31.88 28.02 36.13
C PRO A 192 -32.65 27.76 37.43
N HIS A 193 -31.91 27.43 38.50
CA HIS A 193 -32.44 27.39 39.87
C HIS A 193 -32.73 28.83 40.32
N GLY A 194 -33.95 29.04 40.85
CA GLY A 194 -34.34 30.28 41.52
C GLY A 194 -33.78 30.39 42.93
#